data_AF-A0A353NJY3-F1
#
_entry.id   AF-A0A353NJY3-F1
#
_cell.length_a   1.000
_cell.length_b   1.000
_cell.length_c   1.000
_cell.angle_alpha   90.00
_cell.angle_beta   90.00
_cell.angle_gamma   90.00
#
_symmetry.space_group_name_H-M   'P 1'
#
loop_
_entity.id
_entity.type
_entity.pdbx_description
1 polymer ?
#
loop_
_entity_poly.entity_id
_entity_poly.type
_entity_poly.pdbx_seq_one_letter_code
_entity_poly.pdbx_strand_id
1 'polypeptide(L)'
;MVPFEEVEPISLRKDDPYYIHLDEISKTISNEIIEQTKTPEEAREDHLRSQDDADFELEKVKQNEDDLPQEIQEATKPFLQAFRSIDIVGQIVKNRKGSLKKKDLENLVSEIYFTGFRTVGHLGQLFNDTRDILVAELSLRVEDSSARHEIEQKIARFIQLISYQTCLGVFSKIIFAVGIKDLNTMFDNVANKIDTPAAKLVSFSINSYYNDLSTHDVVVLAKEFKNNPVATAILRSRVRAYIYTNHVNFRKKQALAQALDMKLCPLKERTVPPALGFIDY
;
A
#
# COMPACT_ATOMS: atom_id res chain seq x y z
N MET A 1 -13.51 14.70 15.42
CA MET A 1 -12.55 15.18 14.42
C MET A 1 -12.12 13.95 13.64
N VAL A 2 -12.27 13.93 12.32
CA VAL A 2 -11.71 12.85 11.50
C VAL A 2 -10.18 12.94 11.63
N PRO A 3 -9.48 11.83 11.88
CA PRO A 3 -8.03 11.86 12.03
C PRO A 3 -7.36 12.49 10.81
N PHE A 4 -6.37 13.35 11.07
CA PHE A 4 -5.55 14.01 10.06
C PHE A 4 -6.31 14.92 9.09
N GLU A 5 -7.46 15.51 9.47
CA GLU A 5 -8.25 16.43 8.61
C GLU A 5 -7.43 17.56 7.96
N GLU A 6 -6.39 18.04 8.65
CA GLU A 6 -5.51 19.12 8.19
C GLU A 6 -4.47 18.65 7.16
N VAL A 7 -4.28 17.33 7.01
CA VAL A 7 -3.34 16.75 6.05
C VAL A 7 -4.02 16.60 4.70
N GLU A 8 -3.34 17.02 3.64
CA GLU A 8 -3.83 16.82 2.27
C GLU A 8 -3.74 15.32 1.91
N PRO A 9 -4.81 14.71 1.37
CA PRO A 9 -4.78 13.31 0.99
C PRO A 9 -3.80 13.07 -0.16
N ILE A 10 -2.96 12.05 -0.04
CA ILE A 10 -2.08 11.66 -1.15
C ILE A 10 -2.88 11.31 -2.41
N SER A 11 -2.33 11.73 -3.53
CA SER A 11 -2.83 11.47 -4.88
C SER A 11 -1.94 10.51 -5.66
N LEU A 12 -0.65 10.39 -5.31
CA LEU A 12 0.40 9.72 -6.10
C LEU A 12 0.58 10.30 -7.51
N ARG A 13 0.13 11.54 -7.73
CA ARG A 13 0.55 12.35 -8.89
C ARG A 13 2.00 12.81 -8.67
N LYS A 14 2.68 13.23 -9.73
CA LYS A 14 4.10 13.61 -9.64
C LYS A 14 4.36 14.88 -8.83
N ASP A 15 3.36 15.73 -8.73
CA ASP A 15 3.34 16.98 -7.97
C ASP A 15 2.95 16.76 -6.50
N ASP A 16 2.60 15.54 -6.11
CA ASP A 16 2.31 15.17 -4.72
C ASP A 16 3.61 15.19 -3.89
N PRO A 17 3.64 15.87 -2.73
CA PRO A 17 4.81 15.87 -1.84
C PRO A 17 5.27 14.45 -1.45
N TYR A 18 4.34 13.52 -1.24
CA TYR A 18 4.66 12.14 -0.86
C TYR A 18 5.38 11.38 -1.99
N TYR A 19 5.18 11.79 -3.25
CA TYR A 19 5.75 11.14 -4.43
C TYR A 19 7.27 11.04 -4.38
N ILE A 20 7.91 12.08 -3.85
CA ILE A 20 9.38 12.19 -3.80
C ILE A 20 9.98 11.05 -2.97
N HIS A 21 9.29 10.59 -1.94
CA HIS A 21 9.72 9.45 -1.12
C HIS A 21 9.59 8.10 -1.83
N LEU A 22 8.90 8.06 -2.97
CA LEU A 22 8.64 6.83 -3.71
C LEU A 22 9.36 6.76 -5.05
N ASP A 23 9.78 7.89 -5.64
CA ASP A 23 10.26 7.93 -7.03
C ASP A 23 11.49 7.04 -7.25
N GLU A 24 12.52 7.14 -6.41
CA GLU A 24 13.73 6.33 -6.55
C GLU A 24 13.48 4.85 -6.27
N ILE A 25 12.84 4.52 -5.13
CA ILE A 25 12.51 3.13 -4.80
C ILE A 25 11.63 2.48 -5.87
N SER A 26 10.68 3.21 -6.46
CA SER A 26 9.81 2.70 -7.54
C SER A 26 10.57 2.28 -8.80
N LYS A 27 11.75 2.86 -9.04
CA LYS A 27 12.65 2.49 -10.16
C LYS A 27 13.54 1.29 -9.83
N THR A 28 13.73 0.98 -8.55
CA THR A 28 14.60 -0.11 -8.08
C THR A 28 13.84 -1.36 -7.69
N ILE A 29 12.55 -1.24 -7.33
CA ILE A 29 11.69 -2.37 -7.02
C ILE A 29 11.70 -3.33 -8.22
N SER A 30 11.97 -4.59 -7.92
CA SER A 30 12.02 -5.65 -8.92
C SER A 30 10.76 -5.66 -9.78
N ASN A 31 10.93 -5.76 -11.10
CA ASN A 31 9.84 -6.03 -12.03
C ASN A 31 9.70 -7.52 -12.34
N GLU A 32 10.35 -8.40 -11.56
CA GLU A 32 10.28 -9.84 -11.76
C GLU A 32 8.99 -10.44 -11.17
N ILE A 33 8.45 -11.45 -11.83
CA ILE A 33 7.48 -12.41 -11.31
C ILE A 33 8.25 -13.72 -11.22
N ILE A 34 8.49 -14.17 -10.00
CA ILE A 34 9.29 -15.36 -9.74
C ILE A 34 8.33 -16.53 -9.64
N GLU A 35 8.65 -17.61 -10.36
CA GLU A 35 7.93 -18.88 -10.19
C GLU A 35 7.99 -19.30 -8.72
N GLN A 36 6.83 -19.62 -8.14
CA GLN A 36 6.75 -19.95 -6.73
C GLN A 36 6.95 -21.44 -6.51
N THR A 37 7.60 -21.80 -5.40
CA THR A 37 7.64 -23.20 -4.92
C THR A 37 6.30 -23.63 -4.32
N LYS A 38 5.53 -22.66 -3.83
CA LYS A 38 4.25 -22.84 -3.15
C LYS A 38 3.10 -22.86 -4.14
N THR A 39 2.04 -23.56 -3.80
CA THR A 39 0.77 -23.48 -4.55
C THR A 39 0.08 -22.13 -4.29
N PRO A 40 -0.77 -21.64 -5.21
CA PRO A 40 -1.54 -20.42 -4.98
C PRO A 40 -2.39 -20.45 -3.71
N GLU A 41 -2.88 -21.63 -3.31
CA GLU A 41 -3.60 -21.86 -2.06
C GLU A 41 -2.73 -21.60 -0.83
N GLU A 42 -1.52 -22.17 -0.79
CA GLU A 42 -0.57 -21.97 0.30
C GLU A 42 -0.14 -20.50 0.40
N ALA A 43 0.16 -19.86 -0.73
CA ALA A 43 0.51 -18.44 -0.77
C ALA A 43 -0.64 -17.55 -0.27
N ARG A 44 -1.88 -17.90 -0.61
CA ARG A 44 -3.07 -17.19 -0.11
C ARG A 44 -3.26 -17.40 1.39
N GLU A 45 -3.05 -18.63 1.89
CA GLU A 45 -3.14 -18.93 3.32
C GLU A 45 -2.09 -18.16 4.12
N ASP A 46 -0.83 -18.12 3.67
CA ASP A 46 0.23 -17.34 4.31
C ASP A 46 -0.12 -15.84 4.37
N HIS A 47 -0.69 -15.31 3.28
CA HIS A 47 -1.12 -13.93 3.21
C HIS A 47 -2.26 -13.63 4.20
N LEU A 48 -3.25 -14.51 4.31
CA LEU A 48 -4.35 -14.37 5.27
C LEU A 48 -3.85 -14.47 6.72
N ARG A 49 -2.96 -15.43 7.02
CA ARG A 49 -2.34 -15.54 8.35
C ARG A 49 -1.55 -14.28 8.73
N SER A 50 -0.80 -13.73 7.79
CA SER A 50 -0.04 -12.49 8.02
C SER A 50 -0.95 -11.30 8.32
N GLN A 51 -2.15 -11.26 7.72
CA GLN A 51 -3.16 -10.24 8.05
C GLN A 51 -3.76 -10.46 9.45
N ASP A 52 -4.14 -11.69 9.78
CA ASP A 52 -4.69 -12.04 11.09
C ASP A 52 -3.69 -11.71 12.21
N ASP A 53 -2.41 -12.04 12.02
CA ASP A 53 -1.33 -11.72 12.96
C ASP A 53 -1.16 -10.20 13.12
N ALA A 54 -1.21 -9.43 12.02
CA ALA A 54 -1.11 -7.98 12.06
C ALA A 54 -2.30 -7.32 12.78
N ASP A 55 -3.52 -7.79 12.53
CA ASP A 55 -4.72 -7.30 13.22
C ASP A 55 -4.68 -7.68 14.72
N PHE A 56 -4.16 -8.86 15.06
CA PHE A 56 -3.97 -9.29 16.44
C PHE A 56 -2.96 -8.42 17.20
N GLU A 57 -1.80 -8.14 16.60
CA GLU A 57 -0.81 -7.25 17.22
C GLU A 57 -1.35 -5.81 17.35
N LEU A 58 -2.12 -5.34 16.36
CA LEU A 58 -2.77 -4.03 16.46
C LEU A 58 -3.79 -3.97 17.61
N GLU A 59 -4.57 -5.04 17.84
CA GLU A 59 -5.49 -5.10 18.99
C GLU A 59 -4.75 -5.13 20.33
N LYS A 60 -3.60 -5.82 20.43
CA LYS A 60 -2.76 -5.75 21.64
C LYS A 60 -2.26 -4.34 21.92
N VAL A 61 -1.79 -3.63 20.89
CA VAL A 61 -1.34 -2.24 21.03
C VAL A 61 -2.48 -1.35 21.50
N LYS A 62 -3.71 -1.54 20.98
CA LYS A 62 -4.90 -0.79 21.43
C LYS A 62 -5.25 -1.09 22.90
N GLN A 63 -5.16 -2.34 23.33
CA GLN A 63 -5.50 -2.73 24.71
C GLN A 63 -4.52 -2.17 25.74
N ASN A 64 -3.25 -2.03 25.36
CA ASN A 64 -2.18 -1.52 26.22
C ASN A 64 -1.79 -0.08 25.85
N GLU A 65 -2.65 0.67 25.15
CA GLU A 65 -2.36 2.04 24.70
C GLU A 65 -2.03 2.94 25.89
N ASP A 66 -2.79 2.81 26.98
CA ASP A 66 -2.63 3.60 28.21
C ASP A 66 -1.32 3.31 28.97
N ASP A 67 -0.65 2.17 28.68
CA ASP A 67 0.62 1.78 29.30
C ASP A 67 1.84 2.35 28.57
N LEU A 68 1.66 2.94 27.38
CA LEU A 68 2.76 3.51 26.60
C LEU A 68 3.20 4.86 27.19
N PRO A 69 4.47 5.29 26.97
CA PRO A 69 4.88 6.66 27.27
C PRO A 69 3.97 7.68 26.58
N GLN A 70 3.64 8.79 27.25
CA GLN A 70 2.70 9.80 26.76
C GLN A 70 3.05 10.31 25.35
N GLU A 71 4.34 10.53 25.07
CA GLU A 71 4.83 10.96 23.76
C GLU A 71 4.49 9.94 22.65
N ILE A 72 4.60 8.63 22.96
CA ILE A 72 4.26 7.55 22.04
C ILE A 72 2.74 7.46 21.89
N GLN A 73 1.98 7.61 22.97
CA GLN A 73 0.51 7.65 22.89
C GLN A 73 0.03 8.78 21.99
N GLU A 74 0.54 10.00 22.18
CA GLU A 74 0.17 11.18 21.40
C GLU A 74 0.50 11.00 19.91
N ALA A 75 1.64 10.37 19.61
CA ALA A 75 2.02 10.04 18.23
C ALA A 75 1.18 8.92 17.61
N THR A 76 0.77 7.89 18.38
CA THR A 76 0.14 6.67 17.83
C THR A 76 -1.38 6.72 17.81
N LYS A 77 -2.01 7.39 18.77
CA LYS A 77 -3.46 7.47 18.95
C LYS A 77 -4.22 7.95 17.70
N PRO A 78 -3.78 8.99 16.97
CA PRO A 78 -4.46 9.41 15.74
C PRO A 78 -4.50 8.31 14.68
N PHE A 79 -3.44 7.49 14.55
CA PHE A 79 -3.39 6.37 13.61
C PHE A 79 -4.35 5.25 14.01
N LEU A 80 -4.38 4.89 15.30
CA LEU A 80 -5.32 3.89 15.83
C LEU A 80 -6.78 4.31 15.59
N GLN A 81 -7.09 5.60 15.76
CA GLN A 81 -8.40 6.15 15.46
C GLN A 81 -8.73 6.13 13.97
N ALA A 82 -7.75 6.44 13.10
CA ALA A 82 -7.94 6.42 11.65
C ALA A 82 -8.27 5.00 11.16
N PHE A 83 -7.48 4.00 11.55
CA PHE A 83 -7.72 2.62 11.17
C PHE A 83 -9.02 2.06 11.75
N ARG A 84 -9.34 2.39 13.00
CA ARG A 84 -10.63 2.01 13.60
C ARG A 84 -11.81 2.63 12.85
N SER A 85 -11.69 3.87 12.40
CA SER A 85 -12.72 4.55 11.61
C SER A 85 -12.90 3.86 10.25
N ILE A 86 -11.79 3.52 9.58
CA ILE A 86 -11.81 2.75 8.33
C ILE A 86 -12.53 1.41 8.53
N ASP A 87 -12.22 0.67 9.60
CA ASP A 87 -12.84 -0.63 9.88
C ASP A 87 -14.34 -0.51 10.16
N ILE A 88 -14.75 0.42 11.03
CA ILE A 88 -16.17 0.61 11.38
C ILE A 88 -16.97 1.03 10.15
N VAL A 89 -16.50 2.03 9.40
CA VAL A 89 -17.21 2.51 8.21
C VAL A 89 -17.21 1.44 7.11
N GLY A 90 -16.10 0.70 6.95
CA GLY A 90 -16.02 -0.44 6.03
C GLY A 90 -17.05 -1.52 6.35
N GLN A 91 -17.23 -1.86 7.63
CA GLN A 91 -18.27 -2.80 8.06
C GLN A 91 -19.69 -2.27 7.81
N ILE A 92 -19.93 -0.96 8.00
CA ILE A 92 -21.21 -0.34 7.66
C ILE A 92 -21.50 -0.50 6.16
N VAL A 93 -20.52 -0.22 5.30
CA VAL A 93 -20.65 -0.38 3.84
C VAL A 93 -20.99 -1.83 3.48
N LYS A 94 -20.25 -2.80 4.02
CA LYS A 94 -20.48 -4.23 3.76
C LYS A 94 -21.86 -4.71 4.25
N ASN A 95 -22.27 -4.30 5.45
CA ASN A 95 -23.50 -4.78 6.08
C ASN A 95 -24.77 -4.04 5.61
N ARG A 96 -24.64 -2.81 5.10
CA ARG A 96 -25.78 -1.99 4.67
C ARG A 96 -25.85 -1.74 3.16
N LYS A 97 -25.10 -2.49 2.34
CA LYS A 97 -25.11 -2.34 0.87
C LYS A 97 -26.49 -2.49 0.23
N GLY A 98 -27.42 -3.22 0.85
CA GLY A 98 -28.80 -3.40 0.36
C GLY A 98 -29.82 -2.43 0.94
N SER A 99 -29.48 -1.65 1.98
CA SER A 99 -30.43 -0.77 2.69
C SER A 99 -30.08 0.71 2.59
N LEU A 100 -28.83 1.06 2.34
CA LEU A 100 -28.41 2.44 2.09
C LEU A 100 -28.52 2.81 0.61
N LYS A 101 -28.76 4.10 0.33
CA LYS A 101 -28.77 4.61 -1.04
C LYS A 101 -27.36 4.53 -1.61
N LYS A 102 -27.26 4.25 -2.92
CA LYS A 102 -25.98 4.15 -3.64
C LYS A 102 -25.05 5.34 -3.39
N LYS A 103 -25.59 6.57 -3.45
CA LYS A 103 -24.83 7.80 -3.21
C LYS A 103 -24.24 7.87 -1.79
N ASP A 104 -24.98 7.38 -0.80
CA ASP A 104 -24.51 7.38 0.60
C ASP A 104 -23.38 6.38 0.78
N LEU A 105 -23.47 5.20 0.15
CA LEU A 105 -22.39 4.21 0.12
C LEU A 105 -21.13 4.76 -0.58
N GLU A 106 -21.29 5.39 -1.75
CA GLU A 106 -20.18 6.03 -2.48
C GLU A 106 -19.49 7.12 -1.63
N ASN A 107 -20.26 7.90 -0.87
CA ASN A 107 -19.70 8.90 0.04
C ASN A 107 -18.92 8.24 1.19
N LEU A 108 -19.46 7.19 1.83
CA LEU A 108 -18.75 6.47 2.89
C LEU A 108 -17.43 5.88 2.40
N VAL A 109 -17.42 5.28 1.20
CA VAL A 109 -16.20 4.75 0.59
C VAL A 109 -15.22 5.86 0.23
N SER A 110 -15.70 7.00 -0.26
CA SER A 110 -14.85 8.18 -0.51
C SER A 110 -14.16 8.64 0.77
N GLU A 111 -14.87 8.71 1.89
CA GLU A 111 -14.29 9.09 3.19
C GLU A 111 -13.28 8.07 3.71
N ILE A 112 -13.51 6.76 3.50
CA ILE A 112 -12.50 5.73 3.80
C ILE A 112 -11.23 5.98 3.00
N TYR A 113 -11.34 6.25 1.69
CA TYR A 113 -10.19 6.51 0.83
C TYR A 113 -9.41 7.72 1.31
N PHE A 114 -10.09 8.85 1.53
CA PHE A 114 -9.44 10.06 2.02
C PHE A 114 -8.79 9.86 3.38
N THR A 115 -9.43 9.15 4.31
CA THR A 115 -8.85 8.85 5.63
C THR A 115 -7.54 8.06 5.49
N GLY A 116 -7.51 7.04 4.64
CA GLY A 116 -6.28 6.30 4.37
C GLY A 116 -5.23 7.14 3.66
N PHE A 117 -5.61 7.95 2.67
CA PHE A 117 -4.67 8.81 1.95
C PHE A 117 -4.05 9.88 2.85
N ARG A 118 -4.82 10.47 3.76
CA ARG A 118 -4.31 11.40 4.77
C ARG A 118 -3.39 10.70 5.77
N THR A 119 -3.71 9.45 6.13
CA THR A 119 -2.86 8.63 7.00
C THR A 119 -1.49 8.39 6.37
N VAL A 120 -1.44 8.06 5.07
CA VAL A 120 -0.17 7.92 4.33
C VAL A 120 0.58 9.24 4.26
N GLY A 121 -0.12 10.35 3.94
CA GLY A 121 0.49 11.68 3.88
C GLY A 121 1.13 12.09 5.21
N HIS A 122 0.44 11.84 6.32
CA HIS A 122 0.95 12.15 7.65
C HIS A 122 2.16 11.28 8.05
N LEU A 123 2.14 9.98 7.73
CA LEU A 123 3.31 9.12 7.93
C LEU A 123 4.51 9.58 7.11
N GLY A 124 4.28 10.09 5.90
CA GLY A 124 5.35 10.68 5.08
C GLY A 124 6.00 11.90 5.71
N GLN A 125 5.21 12.79 6.32
CA GLN A 125 5.73 13.92 7.08
C GLN A 125 6.58 13.43 8.26
N LEU A 126 6.06 12.49 9.04
CA LEU A 126 6.78 11.90 10.16
C LEU A 126 8.12 11.26 9.74
N PHE A 127 8.14 10.55 8.61
CA PHE A 127 9.35 9.94 8.08
C PHE A 127 10.38 10.98 7.63
N ASN A 128 9.95 12.12 7.07
CA ASN A 128 10.87 13.21 6.73
C ASN A 128 11.47 13.88 7.95
N ASP A 129 10.64 14.21 8.94
CA ASP A 129 11.11 14.81 10.18
C ASP A 129 12.12 13.90 10.86
N THR A 130 11.82 12.59 10.90
CA THR A 130 12.72 11.58 11.45
C THR A 130 14.00 11.44 10.63
N ARG A 131 13.93 11.51 9.30
CA ARG A 131 15.10 11.47 8.41
C ARG A 131 16.06 12.60 8.74
N ASP A 132 15.57 13.83 8.86
CA ASP A 132 16.40 15.00 9.10
C ASP A 132 17.09 14.92 10.47
N ILE A 133 16.37 14.43 11.49
CA ILE A 133 16.93 14.15 12.83
C ILE A 133 18.03 13.08 12.74
N LEU A 134 17.77 11.94 12.08
CA LEU A 134 18.73 10.84 11.98
C LEU A 134 19.99 11.26 11.21
N VAL A 135 19.83 12.00 10.12
CA VAL A 135 20.95 12.53 9.34
C VAL A 135 21.78 13.48 10.19
N ALA A 136 21.16 14.41 10.91
CA ALA A 136 21.86 15.35 11.78
C ALA A 136 22.65 14.63 12.87
N GLU A 137 22.02 13.72 13.61
CA GLU A 137 22.62 13.02 14.75
C GLU A 137 23.77 12.10 14.33
N LEU A 138 23.61 11.36 13.23
CA LEU A 138 24.64 10.44 12.75
C LEU A 138 25.78 11.19 12.06
N SER A 139 25.49 12.31 11.41
CA SER A 139 26.51 13.17 10.80
C SER A 139 27.46 13.81 11.82
N LEU A 140 26.99 14.10 13.03
CA LEU A 140 27.83 14.65 14.11
C LEU A 140 28.82 13.63 14.67
N ARG A 141 28.59 12.34 14.45
CA ARG A 141 29.40 11.23 14.98
C ARG A 141 30.45 10.71 13.98
N VAL A 142 30.52 11.30 12.78
CA VAL A 142 31.40 10.84 11.69
C VAL A 142 32.19 12.02 11.14
N GLU A 143 33.52 11.97 11.31
CA GLU A 143 34.44 13.00 10.78
C GLU A 143 34.71 12.84 9.28
N ASP A 144 34.64 11.60 8.76
CA ASP A 144 34.90 11.33 7.34
C ASP A 144 33.69 11.67 6.45
N SER A 145 33.92 12.57 5.49
CA SER A 145 32.89 13.05 4.57
C SER A 145 32.32 11.95 3.66
N SER A 146 33.11 10.93 3.31
CA SER A 146 32.65 9.84 2.44
C SER A 146 31.71 8.89 3.17
N ALA A 147 32.04 8.53 4.41
CA ALA A 147 31.21 7.72 5.28
C ALA A 147 29.89 8.44 5.64
N ARG A 148 29.93 9.76 5.87
CA ARG A 148 28.72 10.57 6.08
C ARG A 148 27.76 10.49 4.89
N HIS A 149 28.29 10.67 3.67
CA HIS A 149 27.47 10.57 2.46
C HIS A 149 26.85 9.17 2.29
N GLU A 150 27.59 8.11 2.62
CA GLU A 150 27.06 6.74 2.56
C GLU A 150 25.91 6.52 3.57
N ILE A 151 26.03 7.07 4.78
CA ILE A 151 24.97 7.01 5.80
C ILE A 151 23.72 7.73 5.32
N GLU A 152 23.86 8.96 4.80
CA GLU A 152 22.75 9.74 4.26
C GLU A 152 22.00 8.97 3.15
N GLN A 153 22.73 8.32 2.24
CA GLN A 153 22.13 7.47 1.20
C GLN A 153 21.39 6.26 1.78
N LYS A 154 21.96 5.59 2.80
CA LYS A 154 21.33 4.42 3.45
C LYS A 154 20.03 4.81 4.16
N ILE A 155 20.03 5.94 4.88
CA ILE A 155 18.82 6.47 5.52
C ILE A 155 17.78 6.84 4.47
N ALA A 156 18.18 7.54 3.41
CA ALA A 156 17.26 7.90 2.33
C ALA A 156 16.60 6.66 1.71
N ARG A 157 17.37 5.61 1.38
CA ARG A 157 16.83 4.35 0.86
C ARG A 157 15.88 3.66 1.85
N PHE A 158 16.22 3.66 3.14
CA PHE A 158 15.35 3.09 4.17
C PHE A 158 14.02 3.84 4.27
N ILE A 159 14.06 5.18 4.28
CA ILE A 159 12.88 6.04 4.30
C ILE A 159 12.01 5.82 3.07
N GLN A 160 12.61 5.67 1.89
CA GLN A 160 11.84 5.36 0.68
C GLN A 160 11.21 3.97 0.75
N LEU A 161 11.95 2.96 1.24
CA LEU A 161 11.44 1.61 1.42
C LEU A 161 10.25 1.59 2.37
N ILE A 162 10.37 2.20 3.56
CA ILE A 162 9.28 2.22 4.54
C ILE A 162 8.09 3.05 4.03
N SER A 163 8.33 4.16 3.32
CA SER A 163 7.26 4.94 2.68
C SER A 163 6.49 4.11 1.64
N TYR A 164 7.20 3.31 0.85
CA TYR A 164 6.57 2.39 -0.10
C TYR A 164 5.73 1.34 0.63
N GLN A 165 6.27 0.72 1.68
CA GLN A 165 5.54 -0.28 2.47
C GLN A 165 4.34 0.32 3.20
N THR A 166 4.44 1.54 3.73
CA THR A 166 3.32 2.26 4.34
C THR A 166 2.20 2.49 3.33
N CYS A 167 2.53 2.90 2.11
CA CYS A 167 1.52 3.09 1.07
C CYS A 167 0.77 1.78 0.77
N LEU A 168 1.50 0.67 0.60
CA LEU A 168 0.90 -0.64 0.37
C LEU A 168 0.09 -1.13 1.58
N GLY A 169 0.61 -0.95 2.79
CA GLY A 169 -0.04 -1.32 4.06
C GLY A 169 -1.38 -0.63 4.25
N VAL A 170 -1.43 0.69 4.06
CA VAL A 170 -2.68 1.45 4.20
C VAL A 170 -3.66 1.11 3.09
N PHE A 171 -3.19 0.91 1.85
CA PHE A 171 -4.07 0.49 0.75
C PHE A 171 -4.67 -0.89 1.02
N SER A 172 -3.88 -1.84 1.53
CA SER A 172 -4.36 -3.14 2.00
C SER A 172 -5.40 -3.01 3.11
N LYS A 173 -5.17 -2.14 4.10
CA LYS A 173 -6.15 -1.89 5.15
C LYS A 173 -7.49 -1.43 4.58
N ILE A 174 -7.48 -0.51 3.60
CA ILE A 174 -8.70 -0.08 2.90
C ILE A 174 -9.33 -1.28 2.17
N ILE A 175 -8.53 -2.03 1.40
CA ILE A 175 -9.00 -3.16 0.59
C ILE A 175 -9.79 -4.15 1.45
N PHE A 176 -9.27 -4.57 2.60
CA PHE A 176 -9.91 -5.55 3.47
C PHE A 176 -11.07 -4.96 4.28
N ALA A 177 -10.98 -3.69 4.65
CA ALA A 177 -12.03 -3.02 5.41
C ALA A 177 -13.33 -2.89 4.59
N VAL A 178 -13.24 -2.46 3.32
CA VAL A 178 -14.43 -2.13 2.50
C VAL A 178 -14.76 -3.16 1.43
N GLY A 179 -13.78 -3.95 1.01
CA GLY A 179 -13.91 -4.79 -0.17
C GLY A 179 -14.93 -5.92 0.01
N ILE A 180 -15.75 -6.11 -1.02
CA ILE A 180 -16.78 -7.14 -1.09
C ILE A 180 -17.11 -7.41 -2.56
N LYS A 181 -17.58 -8.62 -2.85
CA LYS A 181 -18.15 -8.95 -4.16
C LYS A 181 -19.36 -8.06 -4.49
N ASP A 182 -19.55 -7.82 -5.78
CA ASP A 182 -20.71 -7.13 -6.38
C ASP A 182 -20.78 -5.61 -6.23
N LEU A 183 -19.77 -4.96 -5.64
CA LEU A 183 -19.70 -3.48 -5.53
C LEU A 183 -18.69 -2.82 -6.49
N ASN A 184 -18.27 -3.54 -7.53
CA ASN A 184 -17.15 -3.15 -8.39
C ASN A 184 -17.34 -1.76 -9.01
N THR A 185 -18.53 -1.52 -9.58
CA THR A 185 -18.89 -0.24 -10.20
C THR A 185 -18.92 0.93 -9.21
N MET A 186 -19.19 0.66 -7.93
CA MET A 186 -19.18 1.68 -6.88
C MET A 186 -17.74 2.13 -6.60
N PHE A 187 -16.80 1.19 -6.49
CA PHE A 187 -15.38 1.52 -6.31
C PHE A 187 -14.83 2.28 -7.51
N ASP A 188 -15.21 1.90 -8.74
CA ASP A 188 -14.81 2.63 -9.95
C ASP A 188 -15.39 4.05 -9.97
N ASN A 189 -16.67 4.22 -9.62
CA ASN A 189 -17.30 5.53 -9.51
C ASN A 189 -16.59 6.44 -8.50
N VAL A 190 -16.24 5.91 -7.33
CA VAL A 190 -15.49 6.66 -6.31
C VAL A 190 -14.10 7.05 -6.81
N ALA A 191 -13.38 6.13 -7.45
CA ALA A 191 -12.08 6.43 -8.05
C ALA A 191 -12.17 7.51 -9.13
N ASN A 192 -13.17 7.46 -9.99
CA ASN A 192 -13.39 8.45 -11.04
C ASN A 192 -13.78 9.83 -10.48
N LYS A 193 -14.49 9.86 -9.35
CA LYS A 193 -14.86 11.12 -8.66
C LYS A 193 -13.65 11.78 -8.01
N ILE A 194 -12.76 10.98 -7.39
CA ILE A 194 -11.53 11.48 -6.76
C ILE A 194 -10.49 11.83 -7.83
N ASP A 195 -10.44 11.05 -8.91
CA ASP A 195 -9.55 11.21 -10.07
C ASP A 195 -8.07 11.35 -9.70
N THR A 196 -7.55 10.42 -8.89
CA THR A 196 -6.12 10.34 -8.58
C THR A 196 -5.57 8.94 -8.87
N PRO A 197 -4.27 8.81 -9.20
CA PRO A 197 -3.62 7.51 -9.29
C PRO A 197 -3.83 6.66 -8.03
N ALA A 198 -3.76 7.25 -6.84
CA ALA A 198 -4.04 6.57 -5.57
C ALA A 198 -5.45 5.94 -5.55
N ALA A 199 -6.50 6.72 -5.87
CA ALA A 199 -7.87 6.23 -5.86
C ALA A 199 -8.11 5.13 -6.91
N LYS A 200 -7.55 5.29 -8.12
CA LYS A 200 -7.64 4.28 -9.19
C LYS A 200 -6.94 2.98 -8.79
N LEU A 201 -5.76 3.06 -8.19
CA LEU A 201 -5.01 1.91 -7.70
C LEU A 201 -5.74 1.17 -6.57
N VAL A 202 -6.31 1.90 -5.60
CA VAL A 202 -7.09 1.29 -4.50
C VAL A 202 -8.34 0.60 -5.03
N SER A 203 -9.14 1.28 -5.88
CA SER A 203 -10.34 0.66 -6.46
C SER A 203 -10.02 -0.55 -7.34
N PHE A 204 -8.99 -0.46 -8.19
CA PHE A 204 -8.51 -1.61 -8.95
C PHE A 204 -8.05 -2.75 -8.04
N SER A 205 -7.38 -2.45 -6.93
CA SER A 205 -6.90 -3.44 -5.98
C SER A 205 -8.04 -4.14 -5.24
N ILE A 206 -9.08 -3.40 -4.82
CA ILE A 206 -10.31 -3.98 -4.27
C ILE A 206 -10.95 -4.91 -5.30
N ASN A 207 -11.18 -4.40 -6.51
CA ASN A 207 -11.87 -5.15 -7.55
C ASN A 207 -11.11 -6.43 -7.93
N SER A 208 -9.79 -6.36 -8.06
CA SER A 208 -8.93 -7.51 -8.40
C SER A 208 -8.63 -8.45 -7.24
N TYR A 209 -8.92 -8.07 -5.99
CA TYR A 209 -8.84 -8.96 -4.85
C TYR A 209 -10.13 -9.78 -4.70
N TYR A 210 -11.28 -9.13 -4.79
CA TYR A 210 -12.59 -9.77 -4.57
C TYR A 210 -13.21 -10.39 -5.82
N ASN A 211 -12.69 -10.06 -7.01
CA ASN A 211 -13.13 -10.59 -8.30
C ASN A 211 -11.93 -11.01 -9.16
N ASP A 212 -12.20 -11.60 -10.32
CA ASP A 212 -11.16 -11.91 -11.29
C ASP A 212 -10.51 -10.65 -11.86
N LEU A 213 -9.17 -10.62 -11.81
CA LEU A 213 -8.39 -9.52 -12.36
C LEU A 213 -8.58 -9.43 -13.88
N SER A 214 -9.02 -8.28 -14.35
CA SER A 214 -9.20 -7.97 -15.77
C SER A 214 -7.89 -7.56 -16.43
N THR A 215 -7.45 -8.32 -17.44
CA THR A 215 -6.27 -7.96 -18.25
C THR A 215 -6.48 -6.63 -18.99
N HIS A 216 -7.72 -6.34 -19.42
CA HIS A 216 -8.05 -5.09 -20.06
C HIS A 216 -7.79 -3.90 -19.13
N ASP A 217 -8.23 -3.99 -17.88
CA ASP A 217 -8.12 -2.89 -16.92
C ASP A 217 -6.66 -2.65 -16.53
N VAL A 218 -5.86 -3.72 -16.44
CA VAL A 218 -4.40 -3.59 -16.28
C VAL A 218 -3.78 -2.85 -17.46
N VAL A 219 -4.17 -3.16 -18.70
CA VAL A 219 -3.63 -2.47 -19.89
C VAL A 219 -4.02 -0.99 -19.91
N VAL A 220 -5.26 -0.66 -19.51
CA VAL A 220 -5.72 0.73 -19.41
C VAL A 220 -4.90 1.49 -18.36
N LEU A 221 -4.77 0.96 -17.16
CA LEU A 221 -4.00 1.59 -16.09
C LEU A 221 -2.51 1.67 -16.40
N ALA A 222 -1.93 0.64 -17.03
CA ALA A 222 -0.53 0.65 -17.45
C ALA A 222 -0.24 1.77 -18.46
N LYS A 223 -1.16 2.03 -19.39
CA LYS A 223 -1.05 3.15 -20.33
C LYS A 223 -1.17 4.50 -19.62
N GLU A 224 -2.15 4.64 -18.73
CA GLU A 224 -2.36 5.85 -17.95
C GLU A 224 -1.12 6.19 -17.10
N PHE A 225 -0.54 5.17 -16.45
CA PHE A 225 0.61 5.32 -15.55
C PHE A 225 1.96 5.22 -16.24
N LYS A 226 2.04 5.14 -17.57
CA LYS A 226 3.30 4.97 -18.32
C LYS A 226 4.39 5.97 -17.90
N ASN A 227 4.00 7.20 -17.59
CA ASN A 227 4.93 8.25 -17.18
C ASN A 227 5.04 8.39 -15.66
N ASN A 228 4.33 7.59 -14.87
CA ASN A 228 4.30 7.60 -13.42
C ASN A 228 4.91 6.29 -12.86
N PRO A 229 6.24 6.25 -12.61
CA PRO A 229 6.91 5.05 -12.10
C PRO A 229 6.37 4.57 -10.75
N VAL A 230 6.00 5.47 -9.85
CA VAL A 230 5.40 5.13 -8.54
C VAL A 230 4.08 4.39 -8.72
N ALA A 231 3.14 4.94 -9.47
CA ALA A 231 1.85 4.29 -9.71
C ALA A 231 2.02 2.97 -10.48
N THR A 232 2.98 2.91 -11.41
CA THR A 232 3.32 1.68 -12.14
C THR A 232 3.88 0.61 -11.21
N ALA A 233 4.74 0.98 -10.25
CA ALA A 233 5.29 0.04 -9.26
C ALA A 233 4.21 -0.56 -8.36
N ILE A 234 3.27 0.26 -7.88
CA ILE A 234 2.14 -0.21 -7.06
C ILE A 234 1.21 -1.12 -7.89
N LEU A 235 0.93 -0.77 -9.16
CA LEU A 235 0.16 -1.62 -10.06
C LEU A 235 0.84 -2.99 -10.28
N ARG A 236 2.17 -3.00 -10.48
CA ARG A 236 2.97 -4.23 -10.58
C ARG A 236 2.89 -5.06 -9.31
N SER A 237 2.98 -4.44 -8.13
CA SER A 237 2.79 -5.12 -6.85
C SER A 237 1.44 -5.81 -6.77
N ARG A 238 0.34 -5.12 -7.14
CA ARG A 238 -1.00 -5.74 -7.12
C ARG A 238 -1.16 -6.88 -8.13
N VAL A 239 -0.61 -6.73 -9.34
CA VAL A 239 -0.66 -7.81 -10.34
C VAL A 239 0.16 -9.02 -9.90
N ARG A 240 1.34 -8.80 -9.31
CA ARG A 240 2.17 -9.86 -8.72
C ARG A 240 1.41 -10.60 -7.63
N ALA A 241 0.80 -9.87 -6.69
CA ALA A 241 -0.04 -10.41 -5.63
C ALA A 241 -1.10 -11.38 -6.16
N TYR A 242 -1.84 -10.94 -7.19
CA TYR A 242 -2.89 -11.73 -7.80
C TYR A 242 -2.34 -12.99 -8.47
N ILE A 243 -1.21 -12.90 -9.18
CA ILE A 243 -0.58 -14.04 -9.84
C ILE A 243 -0.10 -15.09 -8.83
N TYR A 244 0.39 -14.66 -7.67
CA TYR A 244 0.89 -15.53 -6.62
C TYR A 244 -0.22 -16.22 -5.83
N THR A 245 -1.35 -15.53 -5.62
CA THR A 245 -2.45 -16.04 -4.79
C THR A 245 -3.61 -16.65 -5.59
N ASN A 246 -3.49 -16.76 -6.92
CA ASN A 246 -4.55 -17.32 -7.77
C ASN A 246 -4.02 -18.24 -8.88
N HIS A 247 -4.86 -19.17 -9.31
CA HIS A 247 -4.62 -19.98 -10.50
C HIS A 247 -4.74 -19.15 -11.77
N VAL A 248 -3.62 -18.63 -12.25
CA VAL A 248 -3.55 -17.86 -13.49
C VAL A 248 -2.90 -18.69 -14.58
N ASN A 249 -3.61 -18.89 -15.70
CA ASN A 249 -3.05 -19.61 -16.84
C ASN A 249 -1.88 -18.84 -17.47
N PHE A 250 -0.98 -19.57 -18.15
CA PHE A 250 0.24 -19.01 -18.72
C PHE A 250 -0.01 -17.84 -19.69
N ARG A 251 -1.04 -17.96 -20.54
CA ARG A 251 -1.41 -16.90 -21.50
C ARG A 251 -1.77 -15.59 -20.80
N LYS A 252 -2.57 -15.65 -19.72
CA LYS A 252 -2.94 -14.47 -18.93
C LYS A 252 -1.73 -13.92 -18.17
N LYS A 253 -0.88 -14.78 -17.57
CA LYS A 253 0.38 -14.35 -16.93
C LYS A 253 1.28 -13.59 -17.91
N GLN A 254 1.47 -14.11 -19.12
CA GLN A 254 2.29 -13.49 -20.16
C GLN A 254 1.72 -12.14 -20.62
N ALA A 255 0.40 -12.05 -20.84
CA ALA A 255 -0.25 -10.80 -21.24
C ALA A 255 -0.10 -9.70 -20.16
N LEU A 256 -0.27 -10.07 -18.89
CA LEU A 256 -0.08 -9.15 -17.76
C LEU A 256 1.37 -8.70 -17.65
N ALA A 257 2.31 -9.64 -17.77
CA ALA A 257 3.74 -9.34 -17.71
C ALA A 257 4.17 -8.39 -18.84
N GLN A 258 3.69 -8.61 -20.07
CA GLN A 258 3.96 -7.73 -21.20
C GLN A 258 3.35 -6.34 -21.01
N ALA A 259 2.11 -6.25 -20.51
CA ALA A 259 1.43 -4.97 -20.28
C ALA A 259 2.17 -4.07 -19.28
N LEU A 260 2.84 -4.68 -18.30
CA LEU A 260 3.51 -3.98 -17.20
C LEU A 260 5.04 -3.99 -17.29
N ASP A 261 5.62 -4.48 -18.39
CA ASP A 261 7.07 -4.66 -18.51
C ASP A 261 7.69 -5.42 -17.32
N MET A 262 7.07 -6.56 -17.00
CA MET A 262 7.51 -7.49 -15.96
C MET A 262 8.19 -8.71 -16.58
N LYS A 263 9.17 -9.28 -15.87
CA LYS A 263 9.93 -10.45 -16.32
C LYS A 263 9.43 -11.70 -15.62
N LEU A 264 9.04 -12.72 -16.39
CA LEU A 264 8.76 -14.06 -15.86
C LEU A 264 10.09 -14.76 -15.61
N CYS A 265 10.42 -15.04 -14.35
CA CYS A 265 11.67 -15.68 -13.96
C CYS A 265 11.40 -17.10 -13.44
N PRO A 266 12.21 -18.10 -13.85
CA PRO A 266 12.19 -19.41 -13.22
C PRO A 266 12.61 -19.29 -11.74
N LEU A 267 12.31 -20.32 -10.95
CA LEU A 267 12.81 -20.46 -9.59
C LEU A 267 14.35 -20.30 -9.57
N LYS A 268 14.85 -19.20 -9.01
CA LYS A 268 16.28 -19.06 -8.70
C LYS A 268 16.58 -19.94 -7.48
N GLU A 269 17.61 -20.81 -7.55
CA GLU A 269 18.21 -21.38 -6.34
C GLU A 269 18.57 -20.23 -5.40
N ARG A 270 17.95 -20.20 -4.21
CA ARG A 270 18.08 -19.09 -3.26
C ARG A 270 19.54 -18.91 -2.86
N THR A 271 20.22 -17.92 -3.42
CA THR A 271 21.22 -17.17 -2.66
C THR A 271 20.45 -16.14 -1.86
N VAL A 272 20.05 -16.51 -0.64
CA VAL A 272 19.35 -15.62 0.30
C VAL A 272 20.29 -14.49 0.69
N PRO A 273 19.99 -13.20 0.43
CA PRO A 273 20.48 -12.14 1.28
C PRO A 273 19.63 -12.16 2.58
N PRO A 274 20.24 -11.97 3.76
CA PRO A 274 19.52 -12.09 5.02
C PRO A 274 18.51 -10.94 5.19
N ALA A 275 17.31 -11.31 5.65
CA ALA A 275 16.34 -10.44 6.31
C ALA A 275 15.91 -9.16 5.57
N LEU A 276 15.05 -9.31 4.57
CA LEU A 276 13.95 -8.37 4.37
C LEU A 276 12.71 -9.23 4.12
N GLY A 277 11.89 -9.38 5.16
CA GLY A 277 10.59 -10.02 5.07
C GLY A 277 9.77 -9.26 4.03
N PHE A 278 9.65 -9.86 2.84
CA PHE A 278 8.64 -9.43 1.89
C PHE A 278 7.30 -9.77 2.55
N ILE A 279 6.59 -8.75 3.03
CA ILE A 279 5.14 -8.83 3.08
C ILE A 279 4.74 -8.89 1.61
N ASP A 280 4.53 -10.10 1.10
CA ASP A 280 3.89 -10.31 -0.19
C ASP A 280 2.44 -9.78 -0.03
N TYR A 281 2.25 -8.54 -0.46
CA TYR A 281 0.96 -7.91 -0.72
C TYR A 281 0.22 -8.62 -1.85
#